data_AF-A0A0S8CDM3-F1
#
_entry.id   AF-A0A0S8CDM3-F1
#
_cell.length_a   1.000
_cell.length_b   1.000
_cell.length_c   1.000
_cell.angle_alpha   90.00
_cell.angle_beta   90.00
_cell.angle_gamma   90.00
#
_symmetry.space_group_name_H-M   'P 1'
#
loop_
_entity.id
_entity.type
_entity.pdbx_description
1 polymer ?
#
loop_
_entity_poly.entity_id
_entity_poly.type
_entity_poly.pdbx_seq_one_letter_code
_entity_poly.pdbx_strand_id
1 'polypeptide(L)'
;MELVEERQDSQNIGTICITEQIIKDELVSGLTLYFRYNPDVGSMLHIEGKSLLLGNRDFYFDLNGELLGTGTKLGSCAPTA
;
A
#
# COMPACT_ATOMS: atom_id res chain seq x y z
N MET A 1 -30.59 20.96 42.10
CA MET A 1 -30.82 20.08 40.94
C MET A 1 -29.83 20.55 39.90
N GLU A 2 -28.72 19.84 39.76
CA GLU A 2 -27.54 20.25 39.00
C GLU A 2 -27.61 19.58 37.63
N LEU A 3 -27.67 20.38 36.56
CA LEU A 3 -27.62 19.88 35.19
C LEU A 3 -26.14 19.69 34.85
N VAL A 4 -25.71 18.43 34.80
CA VAL A 4 -24.40 18.06 34.28
C VAL A 4 -24.56 17.92 32.76
N GLU A 5 -24.08 18.90 32.00
CA GLU A 5 -23.86 18.74 30.56
C GLU A 5 -22.69 17.78 30.37
N GLU A 6 -22.99 16.55 29.96
CA GLU A 6 -21.99 15.64 29.40
C GLU A 6 -21.51 16.21 28.07
N ARG A 7 -20.38 16.93 28.09
CA ARG A 7 -19.60 17.15 26.88
C ARG A 7 -18.99 15.82 26.48
N GLN A 8 -19.62 15.16 25.50
CA GLN A 8 -18.95 14.16 24.68
C GLN A 8 -17.88 14.89 23.85
N ASP A 9 -16.70 15.05 24.44
CA ASP A 9 -15.50 15.23 23.66
C ASP A 9 -15.31 13.93 22.88
N SER A 10 -15.77 13.94 21.63
CA SER A 10 -15.37 12.96 20.63
C SER A 10 -13.86 13.06 20.51
N GLN A 11 -13.14 12.31 21.33
CA GLN A 11 -11.74 12.01 21.11
C GLN A 11 -11.68 11.29 19.78
N ASN A 12 -11.51 12.08 18.72
CA ASN A 12 -11.01 11.61 17.45
C ASN A 12 -9.59 11.11 17.76
N ILE A 13 -9.49 9.85 18.19
CA ILE A 13 -8.25 9.10 18.22
C ILE A 13 -7.84 9.08 16.76
N GLY A 14 -7.07 10.08 16.34
CA GLY A 14 -6.71 10.27 14.95
C GLY A 14 -6.05 8.99 14.48
N THR A 15 -6.78 8.19 13.71
CA THR A 15 -6.26 6.95 13.15
C THR A 15 -5.06 7.35 12.31
N ILE A 16 -3.86 7.04 12.80
CA ILE A 16 -2.63 7.22 12.03
C ILE A 16 -2.66 6.11 10.98
N CYS A 17 -3.17 6.42 9.80
CA CYS A 17 -3.04 5.52 8.66
C CYS A 17 -1.61 5.64 8.13
N ILE A 18 -0.87 4.54 8.13
CA ILE A 18 0.42 4.45 7.43
C ILE A 18 0.12 4.66 5.94
N THR A 19 0.54 5.81 5.40
CA THR A 19 0.29 6.16 4.00
C THR A 19 1.30 5.52 3.05
N GLU A 20 2.51 5.24 3.53
CA GLU A 20 3.55 4.54 2.77
C GLU A 20 4.44 3.71 3.69
N GLN A 21 4.81 2.52 3.25
CA GLN A 21 5.78 1.65 3.90
C GLN A 21 6.65 0.96 2.84
N ILE A 22 7.95 0.90 3.09
CA ILE A 22 8.91 0.23 2.21
C ILE A 22 9.66 -0.82 3.02
N ILE A 23 9.58 -2.08 2.60
CA ILE A 23 10.30 -3.20 3.22
C ILE A 23 11.31 -3.71 2.21
N LYS A 24 12.59 -3.69 2.58
CA LYS A 24 13.69 -4.17 1.75
C LYS A 24 14.26 -5.44 2.35
N ASP A 25 14.23 -6.53 1.60
CA ASP A 25 14.92 -7.77 1.91
C ASP A 25 15.88 -8.13 0.77
N GLU A 26 16.99 -7.40 0.73
CA GLU A 26 17.98 -7.54 -0.35
C GLU A 26 18.81 -8.82 -0.23
N LEU A 27 18.97 -9.37 0.99
CA LEU A 27 19.90 -10.47 1.26
C LEU A 27 19.27 -11.85 1.06
N VAL A 28 17.98 -12.03 1.36
CA VAL A 28 17.34 -13.34 1.31
C VAL A 28 16.49 -13.46 0.05
N SER A 29 15.50 -12.59 -0.12
CA SER A 29 14.61 -12.64 -1.28
C SER A 29 15.09 -11.76 -2.45
N GLY A 30 15.94 -10.76 -2.21
CA GLY A 30 16.31 -9.77 -3.22
C GLY A 30 15.12 -8.90 -3.66
N LEU A 31 14.10 -8.76 -2.80
CA LEU A 31 12.85 -8.06 -3.07
C LEU A 31 12.73 -6.78 -2.25
N THR A 32 12.01 -5.82 -2.84
CA THR A 32 11.48 -4.65 -2.15
C THR A 32 9.98 -4.62 -2.30
N LEU A 33 9.28 -4.45 -1.18
CA LEU A 33 7.84 -4.29 -1.08
C LEU A 33 7.54 -2.83 -0.76
N TYR A 34 6.72 -2.19 -1.59
CA TYR A 34 6.22 -0.84 -1.38
C TYR A 34 4.72 -0.91 -1.17
N PHE A 35 4.29 -0.57 0.03
CA PHE A 35 2.89 -0.41 0.36
C PHE A 35 2.52 1.07 0.34
N ARG A 36 1.43 1.42 -0.32
CA ARG A 36 0.87 2.78 -0.33
C ARG A 36 -0.62 2.73 -0.05
N TYR A 37 -1.08 3.62 0.82
CA TYR A 37 -2.49 3.82 1.10
C TYR A 37 -2.92 5.24 0.71
N ASN A 38 -4.02 5.35 -0.03
CA ASN A 38 -4.68 6.59 -0.37
C ASN A 38 -6.15 6.51 0.10
N PRO A 39 -6.60 7.42 0.98
CA PRO A 39 -7.96 7.39 1.52
C PRO A 39 -9.07 7.61 0.48
N ASP A 40 -8.76 8.16 -0.68
CA ASP A 40 -9.73 8.44 -1.76
C ASP A 40 -9.79 7.32 -2.80
N VAL A 41 -8.73 6.50 -2.92
CA VAL A 41 -8.55 5.57 -4.04
C VAL A 41 -8.38 4.11 -3.58
N GLY A 42 -7.93 3.87 -2.35
CA GLY A 42 -7.59 2.54 -1.84
C GLY A 42 -6.10 2.35 -1.62
N SER A 43 -5.64 1.10 -1.57
CA SER A 43 -4.23 0.77 -1.32
C SER A 43 -3.58 0.04 -2.50
N MET A 44 -2.25 0.09 -2.52
CA MET A 44 -1.43 -0.52 -3.55
C MET A 44 -0.21 -1.17 -2.91
N LEU A 45 0.09 -2.39 -3.36
CA LEU A 45 1.33 -3.10 -3.06
C LEU A 45 2.12 -3.25 -4.35
N HIS A 46 3.29 -2.63 -4.43
CA HIS A 46 4.28 -2.84 -5.48
C HIS A 46 5.40 -3.75 -4.97
N ILE A 47 5.72 -4.79 -5.73
CA ILE A 47 6.81 -5.72 -5.44
C ILE A 47 7.80 -5.65 -6.60
N GLU A 48 9.04 -5.32 -6.29
CA GLU A 48 10.13 -5.35 -7.25
C GLU A 48 11.31 -6.13 -6.71
N GLY A 49 12.17 -6.59 -7.63
CA GLY A 49 13.40 -7.27 -7.25
C GLY A 49 13.90 -8.20 -8.34
N LYS A 50 15.20 -8.50 -8.27
CA LYS A 50 15.87 -9.33 -9.28
C LYS A 50 15.36 -10.77 -9.29
N SER A 51 14.75 -11.22 -8.19
CA SER A 51 14.17 -12.55 -8.07
C SER A 51 12.82 -12.72 -8.78
N LEU A 52 12.22 -11.62 -9.26
CA LEU A 52 10.99 -11.67 -10.04
C LEU A 52 11.30 -11.89 -11.53
N LEU A 53 11.32 -13.15 -11.96
CA LEU A 53 11.62 -13.57 -13.35
C LEU A 53 10.77 -12.87 -14.42
N LEU A 54 9.57 -12.45 -14.05
CA LEU A 54 8.57 -11.89 -14.95
C LEU A 54 8.35 -10.38 -14.71
N GLY A 55 9.30 -9.69 -14.07
CA GLY A 55 9.21 -8.25 -13.78
C GLY A 55 8.41 -7.91 -12.52
N ASN A 56 8.27 -6.61 -12.26
CA ASN A 56 7.64 -6.11 -11.03
C ASN A 56 6.14 -6.44 -11.00
N ARG A 57 5.58 -6.52 -9.79
CA ARG A 57 4.16 -6.84 -9.55
C ARG A 57 3.47 -5.70 -8.84
N ASP A 58 2.29 -5.35 -9.31
CA ASP A 58 1.40 -4.38 -8.68
C ASP A 58 0.11 -5.09 -8.24
N PHE A 59 -0.34 -4.83 -7.02
CA PHE A 59 -1.63 -5.26 -6.50
C PHE A 59 -2.39 -4.02 -6.04
N TYR A 60 -3.65 -3.89 -6.44
CA TYR A 60 -4.52 -2.78 -6.08
C TYR A 60 -5.68 -3.29 -5.26
N PHE A 61 -5.97 -2.61 -4.16
CA PHE A 61 -7.07 -2.94 -3.25
C PHE A 61 -8.00 -1.73 -3.11
N ASP A 62 -9.29 -1.99 -2.95
CA ASP A 62 -10.28 -0.95 -2.68
C ASP A 62 -10.18 -0.42 -1.24
N LEU A 63 -11.11 0.48 -0.88
CA LEU A 63 -11.18 1.06 0.46
C LEU A 63 -11.58 0.06 1.55
N ASN A 64 -12.15 -1.10 1.17
CA ASN A 64 -12.51 -2.19 2.07
C ASN A 64 -11.38 -3.22 2.22
N GLY A 65 -10.29 -3.08 1.43
CA GLY A 65 -9.19 -4.04 1.38
C GLY A 65 -9.41 -5.19 0.39
N GLU A 66 -10.45 -5.12 -0.45
CA GLU A 66 -10.75 -6.13 -1.46
C GLU A 66 -9.84 -5.95 -2.69
N LEU A 67 -9.33 -7.04 -3.25
CA LEU A 67 -8.45 -7.02 -4.41
C LEU A 67 -9.21 -6.54 -5.65
N LEU A 68 -8.82 -5.37 -6.18
CA LEU A 68 -9.37 -4.81 -7.42
C LEU A 68 -8.66 -5.34 -8.67
N GLY A 69 -7.37 -5.63 -8.58
CA GLY A 69 -6.62 -6.12 -9.72
C GLY A 69 -5.12 -6.25 -9.48
N THR A 70 -4.48 -6.92 -10.44
CA THR A 70 -3.03 -7.17 -10.43
C THR A 70 -2.40 -6.74 -11.75
N GLY A 71 -1.25 -6.06 -11.68
CA GLY A 71 -0.45 -5.65 -12.83
C GLY A 71 0.92 -6.32 -12.82
N THR A 72 1.48 -6.52 -14.01
CA THR A 72 2.90 -6.85 -14.17
C THR A 72 3.53 -5.77 -15.01
N LYS A 73 4.47 -5.02 -14.42
CA LYS A 73 5.28 -4.08 -15.19
C LYS A 73 6.45 -4.85 -15.78
N LEU A 74 6.27 -5.32 -17.02
CA LEU A 74 7.38 -5.83 -17.80
C LEU A 74 8.33 -4.66 -18.05
N GLY A 75 9.62 -4.84 -17.69
CA GLY A 75 10.66 -3.87 -18.05
C GLY A 75 10.58 -3.59 -19.55
N SER A 76 10.83 -2.34 -19.95
CA SER A 76 10.76 -1.90 -21.34
C SER A 76 11.43 -2.92 -22.25
N CYS A 77 10.66 -3.53 -23.17
CA CYS A 77 11.22 -4.17 -24.34
C CYS A 77 11.92 -3.07 -25.14
N ALA A 78 13.19 -2.81 -24.86
CA ALA A 78 14.01 -2.08 -25.80
C ALA A 78 14.01 -2.93 -27.09
N PRO A 79 13.58 -2.41 -28.24
CA PRO A 79 13.81 -3.10 -29.49
C PRO A 79 15.33 -3.19 -29.64
N THR A 80 15.88 -4.40 -29.62
CA THR A 80 17.22 -4.63 -30.15
C THR A 80 17.16 -4.29 -31.64
N ALA A 81 17.73 -3.13 -31.98
CA ALA A 81 18.05 -2.76 -33.35
C ALA A 81 19.11 -3.69 -33.92
#